data_AF-A0A914VXH5-F1
#
_entry.id   AF-A0A914VXH5-F1
#
_cell.length_a   1.000
_cell.length_b   1.000
_cell.length_c   1.000
_cell.angle_alpha   90.00
_cell.angle_beta   90.00
_cell.angle_gamma   90.00
#
_symmetry.space_group_name_H-M   'P 1'
#
loop_
_entity.id
_entity.type
_entity.pdbx_description
1 polymer ?
#
loop_
_entity_poly.entity_id
_entity_poly.type
_entity_poly.pdbx_seq_one_letter_code
_entity_poly.pdbx_strand_id
1 'polypeptide(L)'
;MMNISGLEEEARLLALKQVSSMLQRPDQLEKLDIFKKRSARKKAAVEAMLKTGVQSQLEGVRTGISQLQAAAEDIKTIGENLHEIFELLDGFPELQKKLGRLRDENMKHSQYAAAMENLKHIFNVPETIEKTHELVVEGKLLVAHKNVMELETARDDLLFEVHKLPTETDYDKNLLKTYFSEVDKLAQDLGKQLWYILGRTLEAVRGSDPGPQQVVTALRIIEREERIDKYYEDRKVSTNGFMPPGRPRKWKEKCFEVLEKNVRQRIEGNQLEDRTINKQWLARYLEICRRVTSEDLRVAKSGTVSVFPPDYQIYDRYVGMYHHCIARRLREIASDDLQKNELVQLLSWIQTYSTDQMLGNPRLQINVQAMLQDVPLLPKSTLSQLADK
;
A
#
# COMPACT_ATOMS: atom_id res chain seq x y z
N MET A 1 3.89 60.28 -13.67
CA MET A 1 4.83 60.40 -14.81
C MET A 1 6.14 60.93 -14.25
N MET A 2 7.23 60.16 -14.33
CA MET A 2 8.56 60.69 -13.98
C MET A 2 8.89 61.85 -14.92
N ASN A 3 9.30 62.98 -14.34
CA ASN A 3 9.56 64.20 -15.10
C ASN A 3 10.89 64.04 -15.84
N ILE A 4 10.83 63.67 -17.12
CA ILE A 4 11.98 63.30 -17.95
C ILE A 4 13.04 64.40 -17.95
N SER A 5 12.63 65.68 -17.95
CA SER A 5 13.57 66.80 -17.92
C SER A 5 14.35 66.91 -16.60
N GLY A 6 13.75 66.47 -15.48
CA GLY A 6 14.43 66.47 -14.18
C GLY A 6 15.51 65.38 -14.08
N LEU A 7 15.23 64.21 -14.65
CA LEU A 7 16.20 63.10 -14.72
C LEU A 7 17.35 63.41 -15.69
N GLU A 8 17.07 64.12 -16.79
CA GLU A 8 18.12 64.60 -17.70
C GLU A 8 19.05 65.60 -17.01
N GLU A 9 18.51 66.53 -16.23
CA GLU A 9 19.31 67.53 -15.53
C GLU A 9 20.16 66.88 -14.42
N GLU A 10 19.60 65.93 -13.66
CA GLU A 10 20.34 65.17 -12.65
C GLU A 10 21.44 64.29 -13.26
N ALA A 11 21.13 63.59 -14.36
CA ALA A 11 22.12 62.79 -15.10
C ALA A 11 23.24 63.67 -15.68
N ARG A 12 22.91 64.87 -16.14
CA ARG A 12 23.88 65.85 -16.65
C ARG A 12 24.81 66.36 -15.53
N LEU A 13 24.26 66.67 -14.36
CA LEU A 13 25.04 67.09 -13.19
C LEU A 13 25.98 65.99 -12.70
N LEU A 14 25.51 64.73 -12.66
CA LEU A 14 26.34 63.57 -12.32
C LEU A 14 27.44 63.32 -13.37
N ALA A 15 27.12 63.43 -14.66
CA ALA A 15 28.10 63.31 -15.74
C ALA A 15 29.16 64.40 -15.65
N LEU A 16 28.78 65.65 -15.38
CA LEU A 16 29.72 66.76 -15.18
C LEU A 16 30.66 66.50 -13.99
N LYS A 17 30.13 66.03 -12.86
CA LYS A 17 30.91 65.67 -11.68
C LYS A 17 31.88 64.50 -11.96
N GLN A 18 31.44 63.53 -12.76
CA GLN A 18 32.26 62.39 -13.18
C GLN A 18 33.36 62.76 -14.18
N VAL A 19 33.08 63.65 -15.12
CA VAL A 19 34.08 64.15 -16.08
C VAL A 19 35.12 65.03 -15.36
N SER A 20 34.67 65.90 -14.45
CA SER A 20 35.54 66.75 -13.63
C SER A 20 36.48 65.93 -12.74
N SER A 21 36.05 64.79 -12.19
CA SER A 21 36.92 63.92 -11.41
C SER A 21 37.90 63.09 -12.24
N MET A 22 37.61 62.85 -13.53
CA MET A 22 38.46 62.06 -14.43
C MET A 22 39.57 62.86 -15.12
N LEU A 23 39.42 64.19 -15.26
CA LEU A 23 40.35 65.08 -15.98
C LEU A 23 40.90 66.18 -15.05
N GLN A 24 41.63 65.76 -14.01
CA GLN A 24 42.17 66.69 -13.00
C GLN A 24 43.55 67.28 -13.36
N ARG A 25 44.29 66.65 -14.29
CA ARG A 25 45.62 67.11 -14.74
C ARG A 25 45.72 67.20 -16.27
N PRO A 26 46.51 68.13 -16.84
CA PRO A 26 46.61 68.33 -18.29
C PRO A 26 47.04 67.07 -19.07
N ASP A 27 47.97 66.28 -18.54
CA ASP A 27 48.49 65.06 -19.17
C ASP A 27 47.42 63.95 -19.35
N GLN A 28 46.27 64.07 -18.67
CA GLN A 28 45.16 63.12 -18.78
C GLN A 28 44.28 63.35 -20.02
N LEU A 29 44.43 64.50 -20.70
CA LEU A 29 43.76 64.81 -21.97
C LEU A 29 44.22 63.90 -23.11
N GLU A 30 45.45 63.36 -23.07
CA GLU A 30 45.92 62.38 -24.06
C GLU A 30 45.08 61.09 -24.05
N LYS A 31 44.45 60.76 -22.92
CA LYS A 31 43.58 59.58 -22.75
C LYS A 31 42.11 59.85 -23.10
N LEU A 32 41.76 61.07 -23.52
CA LEU A 32 40.38 61.48 -23.83
C LEU A 32 39.75 60.59 -24.91
N ASP A 33 40.50 60.21 -25.94
CA ASP A 33 40.00 59.32 -27.00
C ASP A 33 39.64 57.93 -26.48
N ILE A 34 40.40 57.42 -25.51
CA ILE A 34 40.14 56.13 -24.86
C ILE A 34 38.85 56.23 -24.02
N PHE A 35 38.70 57.31 -23.25
CA PHE A 35 37.47 57.55 -22.47
C PHE A 35 36.24 57.77 -23.34
N LYS A 36 36.37 58.51 -24.45
CA LYS A 36 35.30 58.72 -25.43
C LYS A 36 34.89 57.40 -26.08
N LYS A 37 35.85 56.57 -26.51
CA LYS A 37 35.57 55.21 -27.04
C LYS A 37 34.91 54.32 -25.99
N ARG A 38 35.34 54.38 -24.72
CA ARG A 38 34.74 53.62 -23.62
C ARG A 38 33.30 54.07 -23.32
N SER A 39 33.04 55.37 -23.31
CA SER A 39 31.70 55.94 -23.12
C SER A 39 30.77 55.59 -24.28
N ALA A 40 31.26 55.71 -25.53
CA ALA A 40 30.52 55.29 -26.73
C ALA A 40 30.17 53.79 -26.71
N ARG A 41 31.10 52.93 -26.29
CA ARG A 41 30.83 51.48 -26.12
C ARG A 41 29.79 51.22 -25.03
N LYS A 42 29.86 51.90 -23.89
CA LYS A 42 28.86 51.79 -22.81
C LYS A 42 27.49 52.26 -23.29
N LYS A 43 27.42 53.39 -23.98
CA LYS A 43 26.18 53.91 -24.57
C LYS A 43 25.57 52.91 -25.55
N ALA A 44 26.37 52.41 -26.51
CA ALA A 44 25.92 51.40 -27.47
C ALA A 44 25.46 50.10 -26.80
N ALA A 45 26.13 49.66 -25.72
CA ALA A 45 25.72 48.49 -24.97
C ALA A 45 24.39 48.71 -24.23
N VAL A 46 24.20 49.88 -23.60
CA VAL A 46 22.93 50.24 -22.93
C VAL A 46 21.81 50.40 -23.95
N GLU A 47 22.05 51.05 -25.08
CA GLU A 47 21.07 51.18 -26.18
C GLU A 47 20.68 49.81 -26.75
N ALA A 48 21.64 48.90 -26.94
CA ALA A 48 21.36 47.54 -27.37
C ALA A 48 20.54 46.77 -26.31
N MET A 49 20.90 46.85 -25.03
CA MET A 49 20.14 46.22 -23.95
C MET A 49 18.72 46.79 -23.84
N LEU A 50 18.56 48.11 -23.93
CA LEU A 50 17.24 48.76 -23.91
C LEU A 50 16.41 48.35 -25.13
N LYS A 51 17.01 48.31 -26.32
CA LYS A 51 16.30 47.86 -27.54
C LYS A 51 15.82 46.42 -27.41
N THR A 52 16.69 45.51 -26.97
CA THR A 52 16.33 44.11 -26.74
C THR A 52 15.30 43.96 -25.63
N GLY A 53 15.43 44.70 -24.52
CA GLY A 53 14.49 44.68 -23.40
C GLY A 53 13.11 45.21 -23.79
N VAL A 54 13.05 46.35 -24.49
CA VAL A 54 11.79 46.92 -25.00
C VAL A 54 11.14 46.00 -26.03
N GLN A 55 11.93 45.41 -26.93
CA GLN A 55 11.41 44.45 -27.91
C GLN A 55 10.85 43.20 -27.23
N SER A 56 11.56 42.64 -26.24
CA SER A 56 11.09 41.51 -25.43
C SER A 56 9.79 41.84 -24.68
N GLN A 57 9.67 43.03 -24.09
CA GLN A 57 8.45 43.44 -23.38
C GLN A 57 7.29 43.66 -24.35
N LEU A 58 7.52 44.30 -25.49
CA LEU A 58 6.50 44.47 -26.54
C LEU A 58 6.02 43.13 -27.09
N GLU A 59 6.94 42.18 -27.31
CA GLU A 59 6.62 40.84 -27.78
C GLU A 59 5.87 40.04 -26.71
N GLY A 60 6.26 40.17 -25.44
CA GLY A 60 5.52 39.61 -24.31
C GLY A 60 4.10 40.17 -24.18
N VAL A 61 3.93 41.49 -24.31
CA VAL A 61 2.61 42.15 -24.29
C VAL A 61 1.77 41.73 -25.49
N ARG A 62 2.35 41.67 -26.69
CA ARG A 62 1.66 41.24 -27.90
C ARG A 62 1.17 39.80 -27.76
N THR A 63 2.04 38.89 -27.33
CA THR A 63 1.68 37.49 -27.09
C THR A 63 0.62 37.38 -26.00
N GLY A 64 0.73 38.15 -24.92
CA GLY A 64 -0.27 38.20 -23.85
C GLY A 64 -1.64 38.65 -24.34
N ILE A 65 -1.70 39.69 -25.17
CA ILE A 65 -2.97 40.16 -25.78
C ILE A 65 -3.54 39.10 -26.71
N SER A 66 -2.72 38.49 -27.57
CA SER A 66 -3.18 37.42 -28.46
C SER A 66 -3.71 36.21 -27.70
N GLN A 67 -3.06 35.82 -26.59
CA GLN A 67 -3.54 34.74 -25.73
C GLN A 67 -4.84 35.11 -25.01
N LEU A 68 -4.99 36.36 -24.55
CA LEU A 68 -6.24 36.82 -23.94
C LEU A 68 -7.40 36.85 -24.94
N GLN A 69 -7.14 37.25 -26.18
CA GLN A 69 -8.14 37.22 -27.25
C GLN A 69 -8.55 35.79 -27.57
N ALA A 70 -7.59 34.87 -27.72
CA ALA A 70 -7.87 33.45 -27.93
C ALA A 70 -8.68 32.85 -26.76
N ALA A 71 -8.29 33.13 -25.51
CA ALA A 71 -9.02 32.66 -24.34
C ALA A 71 -10.45 33.21 -24.26
N ALA A 72 -10.67 34.47 -24.67
CA ALA A 72 -12.01 35.05 -24.73
C ALA A 72 -12.89 34.38 -25.79
N GLU A 73 -12.32 34.03 -26.94
CA GLU A 73 -12.99 33.29 -28.00
C GLU A 73 -13.30 31.86 -27.54
N ASP A 74 -12.35 31.16 -26.93
CA ASP A 74 -12.53 29.82 -26.35
C ASP A 74 -13.65 29.81 -25.29
N ILE A 75 -13.69 30.81 -24.39
CA ILE A 75 -14.76 30.92 -23.38
C ILE A 75 -16.12 31.09 -24.04
N LYS A 76 -16.20 31.88 -25.11
CA LYS A 76 -17.45 32.06 -25.85
C LYS A 76 -17.91 30.75 -26.48
N THR A 77 -17.01 30.02 -27.15
CA THR A 77 -17.30 28.71 -27.73
C THR A 77 -17.70 27.69 -26.65
N ILE A 78 -17.02 27.67 -25.51
CA ILE A 78 -17.39 26.81 -24.37
C ILE A 78 -18.79 27.18 -23.86
N GLY A 79 -19.14 28.46 -23.79
CA GLY A 79 -20.47 28.92 -23.40
C GLY A 79 -21.57 28.48 -24.38
N GLU A 80 -21.31 28.60 -25.69
CA GLU A 80 -22.21 28.13 -26.74
C GLU A 80 -22.40 26.60 -26.67
N ASN A 81 -21.31 25.84 -26.55
CA ASN A 81 -21.35 24.38 -26.40
C ASN A 81 -22.09 23.95 -25.12
N LEU A 82 -21.87 24.64 -24.00
CA LEU A 82 -22.59 24.35 -22.76
C LEU A 82 -24.08 24.61 -22.91
N HIS A 83 -24.47 25.70 -23.59
CA HIS A 83 -25.86 26.00 -23.85
C HIS A 83 -26.53 24.91 -24.71
N GLU A 84 -25.87 24.48 -25.78
CA GLU A 84 -26.34 23.39 -26.63
C GLU A 84 -26.48 22.07 -25.84
N ILE A 85 -25.52 21.76 -24.97
CA ILE A 85 -25.62 20.60 -24.05
C ILE A 85 -26.83 20.73 -23.12
N PHE A 86 -27.08 21.90 -22.53
CA PHE A 86 -28.23 22.11 -21.66
C PHE A 86 -29.57 21.95 -22.41
N GLU A 87 -29.69 22.49 -23.62
CA GLU A 87 -30.89 22.30 -24.44
C GLU A 87 -31.13 20.83 -24.79
N LEU A 88 -30.09 20.09 -25.16
CA LEU A 88 -30.19 18.65 -25.44
C LEU A 88 -30.58 17.84 -24.19
N LEU A 89 -30.10 18.24 -23.01
CA LEU A 89 -30.41 17.58 -21.74
C LEU A 89 -31.82 17.90 -21.23
N ASP A 90 -32.43 19.02 -21.62
CA ASP A 90 -33.77 19.41 -21.18
C ASP A 90 -34.87 18.43 -21.67
N GLY A 91 -34.66 17.79 -22.82
CA GLY A 91 -35.53 16.72 -23.35
C GLY A 91 -35.32 15.34 -22.70
N PHE A 92 -34.25 15.16 -21.92
CA PHE A 92 -33.88 13.86 -21.33
C PHE A 92 -34.93 13.28 -20.36
N PRO A 93 -35.60 14.07 -19.49
CA PRO A 93 -36.64 13.54 -18.59
C PRO A 93 -37.85 12.95 -19.32
N GLU A 94 -38.24 13.51 -20.47
CA GLU A 94 -39.31 12.94 -21.30
C GLU A 94 -38.87 11.66 -22.00
N LEU A 95 -37.63 11.63 -22.49
CA LEU A 95 -37.03 10.42 -23.07
C LEU A 95 -36.95 9.30 -22.04
N GLN A 96 -36.56 9.61 -20.79
CA GLN A 96 -36.53 8.68 -19.67
C GLN A 96 -37.91 8.07 -19.40
N LYS A 97 -38.98 8.88 -19.45
CA LYS A 97 -40.36 8.38 -19.31
C LYS A 97 -40.76 7.46 -20.46
N LYS A 98 -40.47 7.84 -21.71
CA LYS A 98 -40.75 7.01 -22.90
C LYS A 98 -39.99 5.67 -22.88
N LEU A 99 -38.73 5.70 -22.47
CA LEU A 99 -37.85 4.53 -22.36
C LEU A 99 -38.07 3.73 -21.08
N GLY A 100 -38.92 4.17 -20.16
CA GLY A 100 -39.19 3.47 -18.90
C GLY A 100 -39.61 2.02 -19.12
N ARG A 101 -40.55 1.78 -20.06
CA ARG A 101 -41.00 0.41 -20.40
C ARG A 101 -39.88 -0.45 -20.98
N LEU A 102 -39.04 0.11 -21.84
CA LEU A 102 -37.89 -0.61 -22.42
C LEU A 102 -36.85 -0.92 -21.34
N ARG A 103 -36.62 0.00 -20.42
CA ARG A 103 -35.73 -0.21 -19.27
C ARG A 103 -36.24 -1.34 -18.39
N ASP A 104 -37.53 -1.36 -18.07
CA ASP A 104 -38.13 -2.39 -17.23
C ASP A 104 -38.06 -3.77 -17.91
N GLU A 105 -38.33 -3.87 -19.21
CA GLU A 105 -38.16 -5.11 -19.98
C GLU A 105 -36.70 -5.52 -20.11
N ASN A 106 -35.78 -4.58 -20.31
CA ASN A 106 -34.34 -4.86 -20.34
C ASN A 106 -33.83 -5.36 -18.98
N MET A 107 -34.36 -4.83 -17.87
CA MET A 107 -34.04 -5.33 -16.53
C MET A 107 -34.51 -6.76 -16.32
N LYS A 108 -35.76 -7.09 -16.72
CA LYS A 108 -36.25 -8.47 -16.69
C LYS A 108 -35.42 -9.39 -17.58
N HIS A 109 -35.08 -8.95 -18.79
CA HIS A 109 -34.23 -9.71 -19.70
C HIS A 109 -32.84 -9.97 -19.12
N SER A 110 -32.21 -8.94 -18.53
CA SER A 110 -30.92 -9.05 -17.84
C SER A 110 -30.98 -10.08 -16.70
N GLN A 111 -32.04 -10.05 -15.90
CA GLN A 111 -32.27 -11.02 -14.82
C GLN A 111 -32.42 -12.44 -15.34
N TYR A 112 -33.26 -12.66 -16.36
CA TYR A 112 -33.44 -13.99 -16.94
C TYR A 112 -32.17 -14.47 -17.63
N ALA A 113 -31.43 -13.60 -18.30
CA ALA A 113 -30.15 -13.93 -18.92
C ALA A 113 -29.12 -14.38 -17.88
N ALA A 114 -28.95 -13.60 -16.79
CA ALA A 114 -28.07 -13.97 -15.69
C ALA A 114 -28.50 -15.28 -15.01
N ALA A 115 -29.80 -15.49 -14.81
CA ALA A 115 -30.34 -16.74 -14.27
C ALA A 115 -30.15 -17.92 -15.22
N MET A 116 -30.29 -17.73 -16.53
CA MET A 116 -30.08 -18.76 -17.55
C MET A 116 -28.61 -19.14 -17.73
N GLU A 117 -27.71 -18.16 -17.68
CA GLU A 117 -26.25 -18.39 -17.73
C GLU A 117 -25.79 -19.15 -16.49
N ASN A 118 -26.28 -18.76 -15.31
CA ASN A 118 -25.96 -19.41 -14.05
C ASN A 118 -26.78 -20.68 -13.76
N LEU A 119 -27.73 -21.04 -14.63
CA LEU A 119 -28.68 -22.14 -14.42
C LEU A 119 -27.97 -23.48 -14.19
N LYS A 120 -26.90 -23.73 -14.96
CA LYS A 120 -26.07 -24.94 -14.79
C LYS A 120 -25.44 -25.01 -13.41
N HIS A 121 -24.98 -23.88 -12.89
CA HIS A 121 -24.39 -23.80 -11.56
C HIS A 121 -25.47 -23.95 -10.50
N ILE A 122 -26.64 -23.34 -10.66
CA ILE A 122 -27.80 -23.46 -9.75
C ILE A 122 -28.26 -24.93 -9.63
N PHE A 123 -28.48 -25.64 -10.74
CA PHE A 123 -28.96 -27.03 -10.68
C PHE A 123 -27.91 -28.00 -10.12
N ASN A 124 -26.63 -27.74 -10.36
CA ASN A 124 -25.54 -28.61 -9.95
C ASN A 124 -24.89 -28.16 -8.62
N VAL A 125 -25.46 -27.19 -7.89
CA VAL A 125 -24.88 -26.70 -6.63
C VAL A 125 -24.61 -27.84 -5.64
N PRO A 126 -25.58 -28.73 -5.31
CA PRO A 126 -25.35 -29.75 -4.29
C PRO A 126 -24.25 -30.74 -4.68
N GLU A 127 -24.26 -31.21 -5.92
CA GLU A 127 -23.25 -32.15 -6.45
C GLU A 127 -21.86 -31.50 -6.52
N THR A 128 -21.79 -30.23 -6.92
CA THR A 128 -20.54 -29.48 -6.99
C THR A 128 -19.99 -29.22 -5.59
N ILE A 129 -20.84 -28.94 -4.60
CA ILE A 129 -20.43 -28.78 -3.20
C ILE A 129 -19.85 -30.08 -2.66
N GLU A 130 -20.52 -31.21 -2.86
CA GLU A 130 -20.05 -32.52 -2.38
C GLU A 130 -18.68 -32.86 -2.97
N LYS A 131 -18.55 -32.80 -4.30
CA LYS A 131 -17.26 -32.99 -4.99
C LYS A 131 -16.18 -32.03 -4.51
N THR A 132 -16.55 -30.78 -4.24
CA THR A 132 -15.57 -29.79 -3.78
C THR A 132 -15.15 -30.05 -2.35
N HIS A 133 -16.05 -30.53 -1.49
CA HIS A 133 -15.71 -30.96 -0.14
C HIS A 133 -14.70 -32.11 -0.17
N GLU A 134 -14.92 -33.12 -1.02
CA GLU A 134 -13.95 -34.21 -1.24
C GLU A 134 -12.59 -33.69 -1.70
N LEU A 135 -12.55 -32.77 -2.66
CA LEU A 135 -11.30 -32.16 -3.14
C LEU A 135 -10.56 -31.36 -2.06
N VAL A 136 -11.29 -30.70 -1.14
CA VAL A 136 -10.70 -30.01 0.01
C VAL A 136 -10.07 -31.02 0.97
N VAL A 137 -10.75 -32.13 1.24
CA VAL A 137 -10.25 -33.22 2.10
C VAL A 137 -9.03 -33.91 1.47
N GLU A 138 -9.03 -34.12 0.16
CA GLU A 138 -7.89 -34.69 -0.58
C GLU A 138 -6.70 -33.73 -0.72
N GLY A 139 -6.83 -32.45 -0.34
CA GLY A 139 -5.78 -31.45 -0.45
C GLY A 139 -5.56 -30.91 -1.87
N LYS A 140 -6.49 -31.15 -2.81
CA LYS A 140 -6.47 -30.62 -4.18
C LYS A 140 -7.04 -29.19 -4.22
N LEU A 141 -6.39 -28.29 -3.47
CA LEU A 141 -6.95 -26.98 -3.13
C LEU A 141 -7.18 -26.04 -4.33
N LEU A 142 -6.38 -26.14 -5.40
CA LEU A 142 -6.57 -25.30 -6.59
C LEU A 142 -7.88 -25.60 -7.31
N VAL A 143 -8.20 -26.88 -7.48
CA VAL A 143 -9.45 -27.30 -8.13
C VAL A 143 -10.63 -26.97 -7.22
N ALA A 144 -10.47 -27.21 -5.92
CA ALA A 144 -11.49 -26.84 -4.95
C ALA A 144 -11.78 -25.34 -4.95
N HIS A 145 -10.74 -24.50 -4.95
CA HIS A 145 -10.88 -23.04 -5.04
C HIS A 145 -11.56 -22.58 -6.32
N LYS A 146 -11.23 -23.20 -7.46
CA LYS A 146 -11.90 -22.92 -8.74
C LYS A 146 -13.42 -23.18 -8.64
N ASN A 147 -13.82 -24.33 -8.10
CA ASN A 147 -15.24 -24.66 -7.96
C ASN A 147 -15.96 -23.69 -7.00
N VAL A 148 -15.32 -23.34 -5.87
CA VAL A 148 -15.85 -22.33 -4.93
C VAL A 148 -16.02 -20.98 -5.64
N MET A 149 -15.04 -20.55 -6.44
CA MET A 149 -15.11 -19.30 -7.19
C MET A 149 -16.24 -19.28 -8.22
N GLU A 150 -16.46 -20.38 -8.94
CA GLU A 150 -17.56 -20.49 -9.91
C GLU A 150 -18.93 -20.41 -9.20
N LEU A 151 -19.08 -21.06 -8.06
CA LEU A 151 -20.29 -21.00 -7.24
C LEU A 151 -20.52 -19.60 -6.62
N GLU A 152 -19.46 -18.97 -6.11
CA GLU A 152 -19.51 -17.59 -5.59
C GLU A 152 -19.86 -16.61 -6.70
N THR A 153 -19.26 -16.74 -7.89
CA THR A 153 -19.56 -15.88 -9.04
C THR A 153 -21.03 -15.99 -9.44
N ALA A 154 -21.55 -17.22 -9.54
CA ALA A 154 -22.96 -17.44 -9.85
C ALA A 154 -23.90 -16.81 -8.81
N ARG A 155 -23.57 -16.94 -7.53
CA ARG A 155 -24.32 -16.28 -6.45
C ARG A 155 -24.26 -14.75 -6.56
N ASP A 156 -23.06 -14.22 -6.77
CA ASP A 156 -22.79 -12.78 -6.75
C ASP A 156 -23.44 -12.07 -7.95
N ASP A 157 -23.46 -12.71 -9.13
CA ASP A 157 -24.15 -12.22 -10.33
C ASP A 157 -25.67 -12.15 -10.11
N LEU A 158 -26.26 -13.19 -9.51
CA LEU A 158 -27.69 -13.19 -9.15
C LEU A 158 -28.01 -12.11 -8.12
N LEU A 159 -27.16 -11.97 -7.09
CA LEU A 159 -27.33 -10.92 -6.07
C LEU A 159 -27.18 -9.52 -6.67
N PHE A 160 -26.31 -9.33 -7.65
CA PHE A 160 -26.15 -8.06 -8.33
C PHE A 160 -27.39 -7.68 -9.15
N GLU A 161 -27.97 -8.64 -9.89
CA GLU A 161 -29.22 -8.39 -10.63
C GLU A 161 -30.41 -8.08 -9.71
N VAL A 162 -30.46 -8.70 -8.52
CA VAL A 162 -31.44 -8.35 -7.48
C VAL A 162 -31.17 -6.96 -6.90
N HIS A 163 -29.90 -6.59 -6.70
CA HIS A 163 -29.53 -5.27 -6.17
C HIS A 163 -29.86 -4.11 -7.13
N LYS A 164 -29.89 -4.35 -8.44
CA LYS A 164 -30.32 -3.36 -9.43
C LYS A 164 -31.81 -3.00 -9.33
N LEU A 165 -32.61 -3.84 -8.67
CA LEU A 165 -34.05 -3.59 -8.55
C LEU A 165 -34.33 -2.45 -7.56
N PRO A 166 -35.14 -1.45 -7.94
CA PRO A 166 -35.52 -0.36 -7.05
C PRO A 166 -36.38 -0.82 -5.86
N THR A 167 -37.03 -1.98 -5.99
CA THR A 167 -37.76 -2.66 -4.91
C THR A 167 -36.89 -3.80 -4.40
N GLU A 168 -35.87 -3.47 -3.62
CA GLU A 168 -35.06 -4.49 -2.94
C GLU A 168 -35.94 -5.23 -1.91
N THR A 169 -36.54 -6.35 -2.28
CA THR A 169 -37.20 -7.20 -1.28
C THR A 169 -36.11 -7.92 -0.50
N ASP A 170 -35.96 -7.61 0.79
CA ASP A 170 -35.04 -8.33 1.69
C ASP A 170 -35.28 -9.85 1.67
N TYR A 171 -36.50 -10.27 1.32
CA TYR A 171 -36.86 -11.66 1.06
C TYR A 171 -36.01 -12.34 -0.02
N ASP A 172 -35.86 -11.73 -1.20
CA ASP A 172 -35.13 -12.34 -2.33
C ASP A 172 -33.64 -12.43 -2.04
N LYS A 173 -33.08 -11.39 -1.40
CA LYS A 173 -31.70 -11.41 -0.91
C LYS A 173 -31.48 -12.51 0.12
N ASN A 174 -32.41 -12.69 1.06
CA ASN A 174 -32.30 -13.70 2.10
C ASN A 174 -32.50 -15.12 1.55
N LEU A 175 -33.35 -15.30 0.55
CA LEU A 175 -33.54 -16.58 -0.14
C LEU A 175 -32.23 -17.02 -0.82
N LEU A 176 -31.60 -16.13 -1.59
CA LEU A 176 -30.31 -16.42 -2.24
C LEU A 176 -29.20 -16.68 -1.21
N LYS A 177 -29.12 -15.89 -0.15
CA LYS A 177 -28.17 -16.12 0.96
C LYS A 177 -28.37 -17.49 1.61
N THR A 178 -29.61 -17.90 1.81
CA THR A 178 -29.93 -19.20 2.43
C THR A 178 -29.57 -20.34 1.48
N TYR A 179 -29.91 -20.21 0.20
CA TYR A 179 -29.61 -21.21 -0.83
C TYR A 179 -28.11 -21.44 -1.01
N PHE A 180 -27.31 -20.37 -1.03
CA PHE A 180 -25.85 -20.46 -1.19
C PHE A 180 -25.08 -20.55 0.15
N SER A 181 -25.76 -20.75 1.28
CA SER A 181 -25.12 -20.77 2.61
C SER A 181 -24.06 -21.88 2.75
N GLU A 182 -24.25 -23.02 2.08
CA GLU A 182 -23.28 -24.12 2.04
C GLU A 182 -21.99 -23.74 1.29
N VAL A 183 -22.07 -22.82 0.31
CA VAL A 183 -20.88 -22.30 -0.40
C VAL A 183 -20.01 -21.48 0.55
N ASP A 184 -20.63 -20.70 1.44
CA ASP A 184 -19.90 -19.95 2.46
C ASP A 184 -19.18 -20.89 3.45
N LYS A 185 -19.80 -22.01 3.82
CA LYS A 185 -19.15 -23.04 4.66
C LYS A 185 -17.97 -23.67 3.93
N LEU A 186 -18.13 -24.00 2.66
CA LEU A 186 -17.08 -24.57 1.83
C LEU A 186 -15.88 -23.62 1.67
N ALA A 187 -16.14 -22.33 1.49
CA ALA A 187 -15.10 -21.30 1.48
C ALA A 187 -14.37 -21.19 2.83
N GLN A 188 -15.09 -21.32 3.95
CA GLN A 188 -14.50 -21.36 5.29
C GLN A 188 -13.62 -22.60 5.49
N ASP A 189 -14.07 -23.77 5.04
CA ASP A 189 -13.31 -25.02 5.15
C ASP A 189 -12.06 -25.03 4.28
N LEU A 190 -12.16 -24.50 3.06
CA LEU A 190 -10.99 -24.21 2.23
C LEU A 190 -10.02 -23.28 2.96
N GLY A 191 -10.53 -22.20 3.55
CA GLY A 191 -9.75 -21.29 4.39
C GLY A 191 -9.01 -22.00 5.52
N LYS A 192 -9.69 -22.88 6.28
CA LYS A 192 -9.07 -23.66 7.37
C LYS A 192 -7.88 -24.50 6.86
N GLN A 193 -8.01 -25.14 5.70
CA GLN A 193 -6.91 -25.90 5.11
C GLN A 193 -5.73 -25.00 4.70
N LEU A 194 -6.01 -23.82 4.14
CA LEU A 194 -4.97 -22.83 3.81
C LEU A 194 -4.22 -22.37 5.06
N TRP A 195 -4.93 -22.04 6.14
CA TRP A 195 -4.32 -21.61 7.40
C TRP A 195 -3.51 -22.73 8.05
N TYR A 196 -3.95 -23.98 7.94
CA TYR A 196 -3.20 -25.13 8.41
C TYR A 196 -1.87 -25.31 7.66
N ILE A 197 -1.88 -25.20 6.33
CA ILE A 197 -0.67 -25.26 5.50
C ILE A 197 0.27 -24.11 5.84
N LEU A 198 -0.24 -22.87 5.88
CA LEU A 198 0.55 -21.69 6.21
C LEU A 198 1.13 -21.74 7.63
N GLY A 199 0.36 -22.25 8.59
CA GLY A 199 0.81 -22.46 9.97
C GLY A 199 1.94 -23.48 10.09
N ARG A 200 2.28 -24.23 9.03
CA ARG A 200 3.38 -25.19 8.98
C ARG A 200 4.44 -24.81 7.94
N THR A 201 4.49 -23.54 7.54
CA THR A 201 5.38 -23.08 6.47
C THR A 201 6.84 -23.43 6.75
N LEU A 202 7.34 -23.24 7.97
CA LEU A 202 8.74 -23.50 8.32
C LEU A 202 9.07 -25.00 8.28
N GLU A 203 8.15 -25.86 8.71
CA GLU A 203 8.27 -27.32 8.62
C GLU A 203 8.20 -27.79 7.17
N ALA A 204 7.24 -27.25 6.41
CA ALA A 204 7.01 -27.60 5.01
C ALA A 204 8.22 -27.28 4.13
N VAL A 205 8.88 -26.15 4.40
CA VAL A 205 10.09 -25.72 3.68
C VAL A 205 11.34 -26.50 4.12
N ARG A 206 11.37 -27.01 5.35
CA ARG A 206 12.47 -27.84 5.86
C ARG A 206 12.42 -29.26 5.30
N GLY A 207 11.23 -29.79 5.09
CA GLY A 207 11.00 -31.13 4.53
C GLY A 207 11.25 -31.21 3.02
N SER A 208 11.15 -32.43 2.49
CA SER A 208 11.13 -32.69 1.05
C SER A 208 9.73 -32.50 0.47
N ASP A 209 9.58 -32.66 -0.86
CA ASP A 209 8.28 -32.63 -1.55
C ASP A 209 7.23 -33.51 -0.84
N PRO A 210 5.96 -33.06 -0.70
CA PRO A 210 5.29 -31.95 -1.39
C PRO A 210 5.17 -30.63 -0.57
N GLY A 211 5.91 -30.46 0.52
CA GLY A 211 5.73 -29.34 1.47
C GLY A 211 5.80 -27.94 0.85
N PRO A 212 6.91 -27.56 0.17
CA PRO A 212 7.02 -26.23 -0.44
C PRO A 212 5.94 -25.97 -1.48
N GLN A 213 5.58 -26.98 -2.28
CA GLN A 213 4.54 -26.88 -3.31
C GLN A 213 3.14 -26.60 -2.72
N GLN A 214 2.82 -27.17 -1.56
CA GLN A 214 1.56 -26.89 -0.86
C GLN A 214 1.50 -25.43 -0.39
N VAL A 215 2.60 -24.88 0.12
CA VAL A 215 2.66 -23.47 0.53
C VAL A 215 2.51 -22.55 -0.69
N VAL A 216 3.22 -22.82 -1.80
CA VAL A 216 3.03 -22.07 -3.06
C VAL A 216 1.57 -22.13 -3.50
N THR A 217 0.95 -23.30 -3.44
CA THR A 217 -0.47 -23.50 -3.79
C THR A 217 -1.38 -22.64 -2.93
N ALA A 218 -1.18 -22.62 -1.61
CA ALA A 218 -1.96 -21.79 -0.71
C ALA A 218 -1.78 -20.28 -1.00
N LEU A 219 -0.55 -19.84 -1.24
CA LEU A 219 -0.25 -18.45 -1.56
C LEU A 219 -0.84 -18.02 -2.91
N ARG A 220 -0.86 -18.89 -3.91
CA ARG A 220 -1.52 -18.62 -5.20
C ARG A 220 -3.01 -18.37 -5.05
N ILE A 221 -3.67 -19.12 -4.16
CA ILE A 221 -5.09 -18.93 -3.86
C ILE A 221 -5.30 -17.58 -3.16
N ILE A 222 -4.47 -17.25 -2.17
CA ILE A 222 -4.55 -15.96 -1.46
C ILE A 222 -4.37 -14.78 -2.42
N GLU A 223 -3.34 -14.80 -3.27
CA GLU A 223 -3.11 -13.76 -4.27
C GLU A 223 -4.26 -13.65 -5.28
N ARG A 224 -4.93 -14.76 -5.59
CA ARG A 224 -6.12 -14.75 -6.44
C ARG A 224 -7.31 -14.09 -5.73
N GLU A 225 -7.52 -14.39 -4.45
CA GLU A 225 -8.59 -13.79 -3.64
C GLU A 225 -8.40 -12.27 -3.45
N GLU A 226 -7.18 -11.81 -3.21
CA GLU A 226 -6.88 -10.37 -3.11
C GLU A 226 -7.17 -9.62 -4.43
N ARG A 227 -6.94 -10.26 -5.58
CA ARG A 227 -7.30 -9.68 -6.88
C ARG A 227 -8.81 -9.59 -7.07
N ILE A 228 -9.57 -10.56 -6.56
CA ILE A 228 -11.04 -10.55 -6.60
C ILE A 228 -11.57 -9.45 -5.67
N ASP A 229 -11.01 -9.31 -4.46
CA ASP A 229 -11.36 -8.24 -3.53
C ASP A 229 -11.12 -6.86 -4.17
N LYS A 230 -9.94 -6.65 -4.76
CA LYS A 230 -9.61 -5.41 -5.48
C LYS A 230 -10.56 -5.12 -6.63
N TYR A 231 -10.91 -6.14 -7.43
CA TYR A 231 -11.86 -6.00 -8.53
C TYR A 231 -13.22 -5.48 -8.08
N TYR A 232 -13.74 -5.98 -6.96
CA TYR A 232 -15.01 -5.51 -6.41
C TYR A 232 -14.89 -4.13 -5.76
N GLU A 233 -13.77 -3.82 -5.10
CA GLU A 233 -13.50 -2.48 -4.57
C GLU A 233 -13.48 -1.42 -5.68
N ASP A 234 -12.76 -1.68 -6.78
CA ASP A 234 -12.67 -0.79 -7.93
C ASP A 234 -14.05 -0.59 -8.60
N ARG A 235 -14.87 -1.65 -8.67
CA ARG A 235 -16.21 -1.59 -9.26
C ARG A 235 -17.27 -0.96 -8.36
N LYS A 236 -17.07 -0.90 -7.05
CA LYS A 236 -18.06 -0.44 -6.07
C LYS A 236 -18.69 0.90 -6.41
N VAL A 237 -17.91 1.82 -6.98
CA VAL A 237 -18.39 3.15 -7.39
C VAL A 237 -19.35 3.05 -8.58
N SER A 238 -19.01 2.21 -9.57
CA SER A 238 -19.80 2.01 -10.79
C SER A 238 -21.06 1.15 -10.58
N THR A 239 -21.09 0.33 -9.54
CA THR A 239 -22.18 -0.63 -9.25
C THR A 239 -23.15 -0.12 -8.20
N ASN A 240 -23.26 1.20 -8.02
CA ASN A 240 -24.12 1.85 -7.02
C ASN A 240 -23.88 1.34 -5.59
N GLY A 241 -22.63 0.99 -5.26
CA GLY A 241 -22.24 0.52 -3.93
C GLY A 241 -22.37 -0.99 -3.71
N PHE A 242 -22.76 -1.78 -4.72
CA PHE A 242 -22.83 -3.24 -4.59
C PHE A 242 -21.50 -3.85 -4.16
N MET A 243 -21.55 -4.68 -3.13
CA MET A 243 -20.44 -5.52 -2.67
C MET A 243 -21.00 -6.91 -2.35
N PRO A 244 -20.42 -7.98 -2.89
CA PRO A 244 -20.84 -9.33 -2.53
C PRO A 244 -20.73 -9.63 -1.03
N PRO A 245 -21.58 -10.53 -0.51
CA PRO A 245 -21.51 -10.91 0.89
C PRO A 245 -20.16 -11.58 1.21
N GLY A 246 -19.54 -11.15 2.32
CA GLY A 246 -18.26 -11.69 2.78
C GLY A 246 -17.02 -11.12 2.09
N ARG A 247 -17.17 -10.11 1.24
CA ARG A 247 -16.06 -9.36 0.60
C ARG A 247 -15.94 -7.94 1.21
N PRO A 248 -14.71 -7.37 1.29
CA PRO A 248 -13.43 -8.00 1.01
C PRO A 248 -13.04 -9.02 2.10
N ARG A 249 -12.35 -10.08 1.69
CA ARG A 249 -11.91 -11.18 2.57
C ARG A 249 -10.58 -10.91 3.27
N LYS A 250 -9.68 -10.15 2.62
CA LYS A 250 -8.36 -9.78 3.14
C LYS A 250 -7.53 -10.99 3.59
N TRP A 251 -7.48 -12.03 2.75
CA TRP A 251 -6.77 -13.26 3.08
C TRP A 251 -5.25 -13.09 3.18
N LYS A 252 -4.68 -12.05 2.56
CA LYS A 252 -3.28 -11.69 2.73
C LYS A 252 -2.98 -11.17 4.13
N GLU A 253 -3.87 -10.37 4.71
CA GLU A 253 -3.77 -9.93 6.10
C GLU A 253 -3.83 -11.13 7.04
N LYS A 254 -4.84 -11.99 6.87
CA LYS A 254 -4.98 -13.24 7.64
C LYS A 254 -3.79 -14.19 7.48
N CYS A 255 -3.19 -14.25 6.29
CA CYS A 255 -1.97 -15.03 6.07
C CYS A 255 -0.86 -14.58 7.02
N PHE A 256 -0.59 -13.29 7.11
CA PHE A 256 0.43 -12.76 8.02
C PHE A 256 0.07 -12.96 9.49
N GLU A 257 -1.21 -12.83 9.85
CA GLU A 257 -1.68 -13.15 11.22
C GLU A 257 -1.43 -14.61 11.59
N VAL A 258 -1.68 -15.55 10.67
CA VAL A 258 -1.43 -16.99 10.88
C VAL A 258 0.06 -17.26 11.06
N LEU A 259 0.91 -16.62 10.26
CA LEU A 259 2.36 -16.75 10.40
C LEU A 259 2.86 -16.17 11.73
N GLU A 260 2.39 -14.97 12.13
CA GLU A 260 2.74 -14.38 13.42
C GLU A 260 2.26 -15.24 14.59
N LYS A 261 1.03 -15.78 14.50
CA LYS A 261 0.50 -16.71 15.51
C LYS A 261 1.37 -17.96 15.63
N ASN A 262 1.84 -18.53 14.52
CA ASN A 262 2.75 -19.66 14.55
C ASN A 262 4.08 -19.29 15.25
N VAL A 263 4.70 -18.16 14.88
CA VAL A 263 5.94 -17.67 15.51
C VAL A 263 5.73 -17.51 17.02
N ARG A 264 4.61 -16.90 17.42
CA ARG A 264 4.25 -16.73 18.84
C ARG A 264 4.12 -18.06 19.57
N GLN A 265 3.38 -19.01 19.01
CA GLN A 265 3.23 -20.36 19.57
C GLN A 265 4.57 -21.08 19.71
N ARG A 266 5.51 -20.87 18.79
CA ARG A 266 6.87 -21.42 18.91
C ARG A 266 7.66 -20.76 20.04
N ILE A 267 7.53 -19.46 20.28
CA ILE A 267 8.25 -18.79 21.36
C ILE A 267 7.64 -19.11 22.73
N GLU A 268 6.31 -19.08 22.85
CA GLU A 268 5.59 -19.32 24.11
C GLU A 268 5.52 -20.81 24.46
N GLY A 269 5.21 -21.66 23.48
CA GLY A 269 5.02 -23.10 23.67
C GLY A 269 6.28 -23.88 24.05
N ASN A 270 7.45 -23.24 23.99
CA ASN A 270 8.73 -23.81 24.43
C ASN A 270 8.98 -23.65 25.94
N GLN A 271 8.12 -22.93 26.67
CA GLN A 271 8.20 -22.87 28.13
C GLN A 271 7.53 -24.10 28.74
N LEU A 272 8.31 -25.16 28.91
CA LEU A 272 7.86 -26.44 29.48
C LEU A 272 8.04 -26.52 31.01
N GLU A 273 8.91 -25.67 31.56
CA GLU A 273 9.31 -25.67 32.96
C GLU A 273 8.99 -24.31 33.59
N ASP A 274 8.63 -24.32 34.87
CA ASP A 274 8.51 -23.13 35.70
C ASP A 274 9.47 -23.21 36.91
N ARG A 275 9.43 -22.17 37.74
CA ARG A 275 10.26 -22.08 38.95
C ARG A 275 10.02 -23.22 39.94
N THR A 276 8.82 -23.82 39.96
CA THR A 276 8.48 -24.91 40.88
C THR A 276 9.10 -26.24 40.45
N ILE A 277 9.22 -26.44 39.14
CA ILE A 277 9.79 -27.64 38.53
C ILE A 277 11.32 -27.55 38.49
N ASN A 278 11.88 -26.40 38.12
CA ASN A 278 13.31 -26.23 37.95
C ASN A 278 13.78 -24.81 38.31
N LYS A 279 14.77 -24.71 39.21
CA LYS A 279 15.39 -23.42 39.60
C LYS A 279 16.12 -22.71 38.45
N GLN A 280 16.44 -23.43 37.37
CA GLN A 280 17.07 -22.89 36.15
C GLN A 280 16.11 -22.80 34.96
N TRP A 281 14.80 -22.79 35.20
CA TRP A 281 13.78 -22.74 34.15
C TRP A 281 14.02 -21.59 33.15
N LEU A 282 14.36 -20.38 33.64
CA LEU A 282 14.52 -19.20 32.79
C LEU A 282 15.73 -19.32 31.86
N ALA A 283 16.90 -19.70 32.37
CA ALA A 283 18.09 -19.96 31.54
C ALA A 283 17.82 -21.00 30.45
N ARG A 284 17.13 -22.10 30.80
CA ARG A 284 16.79 -23.17 29.84
C ARG A 284 15.80 -22.68 28.79
N TYR A 285 14.75 -21.98 29.21
CA TYR A 285 13.78 -21.36 28.31
C TYR A 285 14.45 -20.40 27.32
N LEU A 286 15.26 -19.47 27.82
CA LEU A 286 15.98 -18.49 27.02
C LEU A 286 16.95 -19.13 26.02
N GLU A 287 17.62 -20.23 26.39
CA GLU A 287 18.48 -20.99 25.48
C GLU A 287 17.68 -21.73 24.40
N ILE A 288 16.52 -22.31 24.75
CA ILE A 288 15.62 -22.92 23.76
C ILE A 288 15.10 -21.86 22.78
N CYS A 289 14.65 -20.71 23.28
CA CYS A 289 14.23 -19.58 22.45
C CYS A 289 15.34 -19.16 21.48
N ARG A 290 16.57 -19.00 21.98
CA ARG A 290 17.73 -18.65 21.14
C ARG A 290 17.93 -19.65 20.00
N ARG A 291 17.91 -20.96 20.31
CA ARG A 291 18.10 -22.04 19.32
C ARG A 291 16.98 -22.05 18.29
N VAL A 292 15.73 -22.02 18.73
CA VAL A 292 14.55 -22.08 17.86
C VAL A 292 14.50 -20.87 16.94
N THR A 293 14.69 -19.65 17.47
CA THR A 293 14.73 -18.44 16.64
C THR A 293 15.87 -18.48 15.62
N SER A 294 17.08 -18.86 16.02
CA SER A 294 18.22 -18.91 15.09
C SER A 294 18.03 -19.95 13.99
N GLU A 295 17.45 -21.09 14.30
CA GLU A 295 17.23 -22.17 13.35
C GLU A 295 16.07 -21.85 12.40
N ASP A 296 14.97 -21.33 12.93
CA ASP A 296 13.80 -20.94 12.13
C ASP A 296 14.12 -19.79 11.18
N LEU A 297 14.86 -18.77 11.63
CA LEU A 297 15.28 -17.67 10.75
C LEU A 297 16.27 -18.13 9.69
N ARG A 298 17.08 -19.15 9.97
CA ARG A 298 17.93 -19.78 8.94
C ARG A 298 17.09 -20.45 7.87
N VAL A 299 16.09 -21.24 8.28
CA VAL A 299 15.15 -21.91 7.37
C VAL A 299 14.33 -20.90 6.57
N ALA A 300 13.85 -19.83 7.22
CA ALA A 300 13.14 -18.76 6.56
C ALA A 300 14.00 -18.15 5.44
N LYS A 301 15.25 -17.81 5.75
CA LYS A 301 16.16 -17.24 4.78
C LYS A 301 16.45 -18.18 3.60
N SER A 302 16.72 -19.45 3.87
CA SER A 302 17.14 -20.40 2.84
C SER A 302 16.01 -20.92 1.97
N GLY A 303 14.78 -20.99 2.50
CA GLY A 303 13.70 -21.69 1.82
C GLY A 303 12.34 -21.00 1.79
N THR A 304 11.97 -20.14 2.76
CA THR A 304 10.66 -19.44 2.63
C THR A 304 10.74 -18.35 1.58
N VAL A 305 11.91 -17.75 1.37
CA VAL A 305 12.15 -16.75 0.32
C VAL A 305 11.85 -17.28 -1.09
N SER A 306 12.08 -18.56 -1.38
CA SER A 306 11.82 -19.14 -2.71
C SER A 306 10.35 -19.49 -2.97
N VAL A 307 9.54 -19.59 -1.91
CA VAL A 307 8.15 -20.04 -1.95
C VAL A 307 7.18 -18.85 -1.96
N PHE A 308 7.56 -17.73 -1.37
CA PHE A 308 6.73 -16.54 -1.26
C PHE A 308 6.98 -15.54 -2.40
N PRO A 309 5.96 -14.74 -2.79
CA PRO A 309 6.15 -13.63 -3.71
C PRO A 309 7.21 -12.63 -3.19
N PRO A 310 8.07 -12.07 -4.06
CA PRO A 310 9.11 -11.11 -3.64
C PRO A 310 8.56 -9.88 -2.89
N ASP A 311 7.39 -9.37 -3.33
CA ASP A 311 6.73 -8.21 -2.74
C ASP A 311 6.31 -8.42 -1.28
N TYR A 312 6.27 -9.67 -0.80
CA TYR A 312 5.94 -9.96 0.58
C TYR A 312 7.10 -9.63 1.51
N GLN A 313 8.34 -9.59 1.02
CA GLN A 313 9.54 -9.41 1.86
C GLN A 313 9.52 -10.35 3.07
N ILE A 314 9.21 -11.63 2.82
CA ILE A 314 8.81 -12.57 3.87
C ILE A 314 9.89 -12.78 4.93
N TYR A 315 11.16 -12.72 4.54
CA TYR A 315 12.27 -12.89 5.47
C TYR A 315 12.31 -11.76 6.49
N ASP A 316 12.25 -10.50 6.04
CA ASP A 316 12.26 -9.33 6.91
C ASP A 316 11.02 -9.33 7.82
N ARG A 317 9.87 -9.77 7.31
CA ARG A 317 8.67 -9.96 8.14
C ARG A 317 8.86 -11.04 9.19
N TYR A 318 9.45 -12.19 8.88
CA TYR A 318 9.76 -13.20 9.89
C TYR A 318 10.69 -12.65 10.96
N VAL A 319 11.76 -11.94 10.58
CA VAL A 319 12.68 -11.28 11.52
C VAL A 319 11.90 -10.34 12.45
N GLY A 320 11.03 -9.50 11.88
CA GLY A 320 10.13 -8.63 12.62
C GLY A 320 9.21 -9.42 13.57
N MET A 321 8.51 -10.45 13.09
CA MET A 321 7.59 -11.27 13.89
C MET A 321 8.30 -11.92 15.07
N TYR A 322 9.48 -12.53 14.86
CA TYR A 322 10.27 -13.14 15.93
C TYR A 322 10.73 -12.09 16.94
N HIS A 323 11.25 -10.95 16.46
CA HIS A 323 11.68 -9.87 17.33
C HIS A 323 10.54 -9.35 18.22
N HIS A 324 9.37 -9.06 17.64
CA HIS A 324 8.20 -8.58 18.37
C HIS A 324 7.67 -9.60 19.38
N CYS A 325 7.60 -10.88 19.00
CA CYS A 325 7.14 -11.95 19.91
C CYS A 325 8.11 -12.14 21.09
N ILE A 326 9.42 -12.15 20.82
CA ILE A 326 10.44 -12.22 21.87
C ILE A 326 10.36 -10.99 22.77
N ALA A 327 10.32 -9.78 22.21
CA ALA A 327 10.24 -8.54 22.98
C ALA A 327 9.01 -8.54 23.90
N ARG A 328 7.83 -8.94 23.38
CA ARG A 328 6.61 -9.08 24.18
C ARG A 328 6.81 -10.06 25.33
N ARG A 329 7.34 -11.26 25.04
CA ARG A 329 7.52 -12.30 26.06
C ARG A 329 8.54 -11.90 27.12
N LEU A 330 9.62 -11.23 26.74
CA LEU A 330 10.59 -10.71 27.71
C LEU A 330 9.99 -9.60 28.58
N ARG A 331 9.09 -8.76 28.05
CA ARG A 331 8.38 -7.75 28.85
C ARG A 331 7.45 -8.39 29.86
N GLU A 332 6.76 -9.47 29.50
CA GLU A 332 5.93 -10.26 30.42
C GLU A 332 6.80 -10.84 31.56
N ILE A 333 7.91 -11.51 31.22
CA ILE A 333 8.85 -12.07 32.20
C ILE A 333 9.44 -10.97 33.10
N ALA A 334 9.79 -9.80 32.51
CA ALA A 334 10.32 -8.67 33.26
C ALA A 334 9.30 -8.01 34.21
N SER A 335 8.00 -8.20 33.96
CA SER A 335 6.93 -7.70 34.83
C SER A 335 6.66 -8.60 36.04
N ASP A 336 7.12 -9.86 35.99
CA ASP A 336 7.02 -10.80 37.10
C ASP A 336 8.07 -10.52 38.19
N ASP A 337 7.85 -11.09 39.38
CA ASP A 337 8.80 -11.00 40.48
C ASP A 337 9.95 -12.00 40.30
N LEU A 338 11.04 -11.52 39.68
CA LEU A 338 12.23 -12.28 39.35
C LEU A 338 13.22 -12.36 40.51
N GLN A 339 13.79 -13.55 40.73
CA GLN A 339 14.89 -13.74 41.67
C GLN A 339 16.21 -13.20 41.11
N LYS A 340 17.19 -12.90 41.97
CA LYS A 340 18.49 -12.33 41.55
C LYS A 340 19.20 -13.14 40.46
N ASN A 341 19.16 -14.47 40.56
CA ASN A 341 19.71 -15.36 39.53
C ASN A 341 18.97 -15.23 38.19
N GLU A 342 17.65 -15.07 38.21
CA GLU A 342 16.82 -14.90 37.02
C GLU A 342 17.02 -13.52 36.36
N LEU A 343 17.18 -12.47 37.16
CA LEU A 343 17.53 -11.12 36.68
C LEU A 343 18.85 -11.13 35.91
N VAL A 344 19.90 -11.74 36.48
CA VAL A 344 21.20 -11.85 35.81
C VAL A 344 21.09 -12.67 34.51
N GLN A 345 20.32 -13.76 34.51
CA GLN A 345 20.09 -14.57 33.30
C GLN A 345 19.39 -13.76 32.20
N LEU A 346 18.35 -13.00 32.55
CA LEU A 346 17.59 -12.16 31.62
C LEU A 346 18.46 -11.05 31.02
N LEU A 347 19.18 -10.30 31.87
CA LEU A 347 20.05 -9.21 31.43
C LEU A 347 21.20 -9.72 30.55
N SER A 348 21.83 -10.83 30.94
CA SER A 348 22.87 -11.46 30.12
C SER A 348 22.33 -11.89 28.76
N TRP A 349 21.12 -12.44 28.69
CA TRP A 349 20.54 -12.86 27.42
C TRP A 349 20.22 -11.67 26.50
N ILE A 350 19.73 -10.56 27.06
CA ILE A 350 19.48 -9.33 26.30
C ILE A 350 20.78 -8.77 25.71
N GLN A 351 21.89 -8.83 26.44
CA GLN A 351 23.21 -8.45 25.92
C GLN A 351 23.67 -9.37 24.79
N THR A 352 23.41 -10.68 24.90
CA THR A 352 23.76 -11.67 23.88
C THR A 352 22.89 -11.55 22.61
N TYR A 353 21.71 -10.94 22.69
CA TYR A 353 20.75 -10.87 21.58
C TYR A 353 21.31 -10.27 20.29
N SER A 354 22.12 -9.20 20.40
CA SER A 354 22.73 -8.51 19.26
C SER A 354 24.06 -9.11 18.79
N THR A 355 24.57 -10.13 19.48
CA THR A 355 25.86 -10.77 19.15
C THR A 355 25.71 -11.87 18.11
N ASP A 356 26.86 -12.35 17.61
CA ASP A 356 26.96 -13.48 16.66
C ASP A 356 26.31 -14.78 17.16
N GLN A 357 26.08 -14.89 18.47
CA GLN A 357 25.44 -16.04 19.11
C GLN A 357 23.92 -16.08 18.89
N MET A 358 23.31 -14.99 18.39
CA MET A 358 21.88 -14.93 18.08
C MET A 358 21.60 -14.16 16.79
N LEU A 359 20.98 -12.97 16.85
CA LEU A 359 20.55 -12.26 15.64
C LEU A 359 21.67 -11.50 14.95
N GLY A 360 22.76 -11.20 15.67
CA GLY A 360 23.96 -10.58 15.09
C GLY A 360 24.74 -11.51 14.16
N ASN A 361 24.34 -12.79 14.05
CA ASN A 361 25.04 -13.77 13.24
C ASN A 361 25.16 -13.32 11.76
N PRO A 362 26.38 -13.23 11.20
CA PRO A 362 26.59 -12.77 9.82
C PRO A 362 25.84 -13.58 8.76
N ARG A 363 25.50 -14.85 9.04
CA ARG A 363 24.74 -15.70 8.11
C ARG A 363 23.28 -15.24 7.96
N LEU A 364 22.72 -14.64 9.02
CA LEU A 364 21.36 -14.11 9.00
C LEU A 364 21.30 -12.78 8.22
N GLN A 365 22.37 -11.99 8.20
CA GLN A 365 22.43 -10.67 7.52
C GLN A 365 21.31 -9.73 7.99
N ILE A 366 21.07 -9.68 9.30
CA ILE A 366 20.06 -8.81 9.92
C ILE A 366 20.78 -7.56 10.45
N ASN A 367 20.24 -6.37 10.16
CA ASN A 367 20.69 -5.15 10.84
C ASN A 367 20.01 -5.03 12.22
N VAL A 368 20.54 -5.77 13.19
CA VAL A 368 19.97 -5.82 14.55
C VAL A 368 20.00 -4.45 15.23
N GLN A 369 20.99 -3.62 14.91
CA GLN A 369 21.14 -2.31 15.54
C GLN A 369 20.03 -1.34 15.15
N ALA A 370 19.67 -1.31 13.85
CA ALA A 370 18.52 -0.54 13.38
C ALA A 370 17.21 -1.06 13.99
N MET A 371 17.03 -2.38 14.02
CA MET A 371 15.83 -3.01 14.59
C MET A 371 15.63 -2.66 16.07
N LEU A 372 16.70 -2.71 16.88
CA LEU A 372 16.64 -2.35 18.30
C LEU A 372 16.44 -0.85 18.55
N GLN A 373 16.79 0.01 17.59
CA GLN A 373 16.49 1.44 17.66
C GLN A 373 15.00 1.71 17.44
N ASP A 374 14.39 1.02 16.48
CA ASP A 374 12.96 1.16 16.18
C ASP A 374 12.10 0.53 17.28
N VAL A 375 12.43 -0.71 17.66
CA VAL A 375 11.69 -1.48 18.67
C VAL A 375 12.70 -2.09 19.66
N PRO A 376 12.87 -1.51 20.86
CA PRO A 376 13.73 -2.11 21.87
C PRO A 376 13.05 -3.34 22.50
N LEU A 377 13.84 -4.36 22.86
CA LEU A 377 13.36 -5.55 23.56
C LEU A 377 12.62 -5.17 24.86
N LEU A 378 13.31 -4.38 25.70
CA LEU A 378 12.76 -3.77 26.91
C LEU A 378 12.94 -2.25 26.86
N PRO A 379 11.99 -1.46 27.39
CA PRO A 379 12.19 -0.04 27.59
C PRO A 379 13.43 0.24 28.44
N LYS A 380 14.14 1.35 28.17
CA LYS A 380 15.32 1.75 28.95
C LYS A 380 15.01 1.90 30.45
N SER A 381 13.82 2.39 30.79
CA SER A 381 13.35 2.50 32.17
C SER A 381 13.25 1.14 32.86
N THR A 382 12.69 0.14 32.18
CA THR A 382 12.60 -1.24 32.69
C THR A 382 13.99 -1.87 32.86
N LEU A 383 14.91 -1.64 31.92
CA LEU A 383 16.29 -2.14 32.05
C LEU A 383 17.02 -1.54 33.25
N SER A 384 16.89 -0.23 33.50
CA SER A 384 17.46 0.41 34.69
C SER A 384 16.84 -0.16 35.97
N GLN A 385 15.51 -0.28 36.03
CA GLN A 385 14.82 -0.86 37.19
C GLN A 385 15.23 -2.32 37.48
N LEU A 386 15.46 -3.12 36.44
CA LEU A 386 15.92 -4.51 36.60
C LEU A 386 17.39 -4.60 37.01
N ALA A 387 18.22 -3.61 36.65
CA ALA A 387 19.63 -3.55 37.05
C ALA A 387 19.82 -3.02 38.48
N ASP A 388 18.88 -2.21 38.98
CA ASP A 388 18.90 -1.65 40.33
C ASP A 388 18.36 -2.63 41.40
N LYS A 389 17.59 -3.64 40.99
CA LYS A 389 17.07 -4.74 41.84
C LYS A 389 18.13 -5.85 42.05
#